data_AF-A0A7K3S2Q5-F1
#
_entry.id   AF-A0A7K3S2Q5-F1
#
_cell.length_a   1.000
_cell.length_b   1.000
_cell.length_c   1.000
_cell.angle_alpha   90.00
_cell.angle_beta   90.00
_cell.angle_gamma   90.00
#
_symmetry.space_group_name_H-M   'P 1'
#
loop_
_entity.id
_entity.type
_entity.pdbx_description
1 polymer ?
#
loop_
_entity_poly.entity_id
_entity_poly.type
_entity_poly.pdbx_seq_one_letter_code
_entity_poly.pdbx_strand_id
1 'polypeptide(L)'
;MNTYSTGVLELAKQIGLDPEHVAEGLRLACRSFNHVQATTNMTVEQFGRVFTHKRHSIAIVANIAMRRAGRRDDALLLMDIYKASVGIAPHTPPIHTGIGTLPEHHNDPLVQDAVRILTAAGLPPIHTDGVHELRPGFQVLPADCGELPGFVFIAPDPGAKGRTGFAGGDLGYLAVMRWAGWGVITEALPGGLYAVCHPDYQDNPFPAATS
;
A
#
# COMPACT_ATOMS: atom_id res chain seq x y z
N MET A 1 -28.95 5.08 16.46
CA MET A 1 -27.51 5.09 16.13
C MET A 1 -27.24 3.89 15.24
N ASN A 2 -26.84 4.11 13.99
CA ASN A 2 -26.43 3.01 13.11
C ASN A 2 -25.02 2.60 13.50
N THR A 3 -24.89 1.44 14.13
CA THR A 3 -23.59 0.86 14.42
C THR A 3 -23.05 0.28 13.12
N TYR A 4 -22.03 0.91 12.54
CA TYR A 4 -21.33 0.36 11.37
C TYR A 4 -20.62 -0.95 11.73
N SER A 5 -20.43 -1.84 10.75
CA SER A 5 -19.66 -3.07 10.97
C SER A 5 -18.19 -2.75 11.22
N THR A 6 -17.48 -3.65 11.93
CA THR A 6 -16.04 -3.51 12.18
C THR A 6 -15.25 -3.31 10.89
N GLY A 7 -15.59 -4.02 9.81
CA GLY A 7 -14.92 -3.85 8.52
C GLY A 7 -15.10 -2.47 7.90
N VAL A 8 -16.28 -1.85 8.05
CA VAL A 8 -16.51 -0.46 7.60
C VAL A 8 -15.68 0.52 8.42
N LEU A 9 -15.64 0.34 9.75
CA LEU A 9 -14.88 1.20 10.65
C LEU A 9 -13.37 1.10 10.40
N GLU A 10 -12.83 -0.11 10.25
CA GLU A 10 -11.40 -0.32 9.97
C GLU A 10 -11.01 0.20 8.59
N LEU A 11 -11.82 -0.02 7.56
CA LEU A 11 -11.55 0.52 6.24
C LEU A 11 -11.60 2.06 6.25
N ALA A 12 -12.60 2.65 6.91
CA ALA A 12 -12.72 4.11 7.06
C ALA A 12 -11.49 4.72 7.76
N LYS A 13 -11.01 4.08 8.83
CA LYS A 13 -9.77 4.45 9.52
C LYS A 13 -8.55 4.33 8.61
N GLN A 14 -8.44 3.24 7.85
CA GLN A 14 -7.30 2.99 6.96
C GLN A 14 -7.19 4.04 5.86
N ILE A 15 -8.32 4.49 5.29
CA ILE A 15 -8.35 5.43 4.17
C ILE A 15 -8.61 6.89 4.61
N GLY A 16 -8.83 7.13 5.91
CA GLY A 16 -9.06 8.46 6.46
C GLY A 16 -10.35 9.10 5.94
N LEU A 17 -11.45 8.37 5.99
CA LEU A 17 -12.79 8.84 5.63
C LEU A 17 -13.78 8.65 6.78
N ASP A 18 -14.91 9.35 6.70
CA ASP A 18 -16.08 9.04 7.53
C ASP A 18 -16.62 7.63 7.19
N PRO A 19 -16.95 6.78 8.18
CA PRO A 19 -17.59 5.49 7.99
C PRO A 19 -18.84 5.53 7.09
N GLU A 20 -19.59 6.63 7.05
CA GLU A 20 -20.75 6.79 6.18
C GLU A 20 -20.40 6.68 4.69
N HIS A 21 -19.29 7.31 4.26
CA HIS A 21 -18.84 7.22 2.87
C HIS A 21 -18.42 5.80 2.50
N VAL A 22 -17.82 5.07 3.44
CA VAL A 22 -17.43 3.67 3.24
C VAL A 22 -18.65 2.76 3.18
N ALA A 23 -19.62 2.96 4.06
CA ALA A 23 -20.88 2.21 4.05
C ALA A 23 -21.67 2.44 2.74
N GLU A 24 -21.72 3.68 2.25
CA GLU A 24 -22.34 3.99 0.97
C GLU A 24 -21.57 3.36 -0.20
N GLY A 25 -20.23 3.42 -0.17
CA GLY A 25 -19.37 2.78 -1.16
C GLY A 25 -19.59 1.27 -1.22
N LEU A 26 -19.70 0.61 -0.07
CA LEU A 26 -20.02 -0.81 0.04
C LEU A 26 -21.38 -1.13 -0.57
N ARG A 27 -22.42 -0.37 -0.23
CA ARG A 27 -23.77 -0.56 -0.78
C ARG A 27 -23.80 -0.40 -2.30
N LEU A 28 -23.05 0.56 -2.84
CA LEU A 28 -22.92 0.74 -4.28
C LEU A 28 -22.16 -0.42 -4.95
N ALA A 29 -21.03 -0.83 -4.37
CA ALA A 29 -20.25 -1.96 -4.86
C ALA A 29 -21.09 -3.25 -4.91
N CYS A 30 -21.82 -3.56 -3.83
CA CYS A 30 -22.71 -4.73 -3.78
C CYS A 30 -23.78 -4.69 -4.88
N ARG A 31 -24.40 -3.52 -5.13
CA ARG A 31 -25.39 -3.39 -6.21
C ARG A 31 -24.76 -3.66 -7.59
N SER A 32 -23.57 -3.11 -7.84
CA SER A 32 -22.85 -3.34 -9.09
C SER A 32 -22.42 -4.80 -9.24
N PHE A 33 -21.92 -5.43 -8.18
CA PHE A 33 -21.52 -6.84 -8.19
C PHE A 33 -22.71 -7.77 -8.45
N ASN A 34 -23.85 -7.53 -7.78
CA ASN A 34 -25.07 -8.30 -8.02
C ASN A 34 -25.54 -8.16 -9.47
N HIS A 35 -25.44 -6.96 -10.05
CA HIS A 35 -25.78 -6.73 -11.45
C HIS A 35 -24.83 -7.50 -12.39
N VAL A 36 -23.51 -7.39 -12.19
CA VAL A 36 -22.52 -8.12 -13.00
C VAL A 36 -22.76 -9.63 -12.91
N GLN A 37 -22.92 -10.17 -11.70
CA GLN A 37 -23.22 -11.58 -11.48
C GLN A 37 -24.46 -12.04 -12.27
N ALA A 38 -25.55 -11.26 -12.20
CA ALA A 38 -26.78 -11.57 -12.92
C ALA A 38 -26.60 -11.53 -14.44
N THR A 39 -25.81 -10.58 -14.96
CA THR A 39 -25.56 -10.45 -16.41
C THR A 39 -24.58 -11.48 -16.97
N THR A 40 -23.66 -12.01 -16.16
CA THR A 40 -22.67 -13.00 -16.58
C THR A 40 -23.11 -14.45 -16.35
N ASN A 41 -24.27 -14.67 -15.73
CA ASN A 41 -24.77 -15.99 -15.32
C ASN A 41 -23.77 -16.79 -14.47
N MET A 42 -22.89 -16.11 -13.73
CA MET A 42 -21.95 -16.76 -12.81
C MET A 42 -22.66 -17.17 -11.51
N THR A 43 -22.31 -18.35 -10.99
CA THR A 43 -22.73 -18.72 -9.62
C THR A 43 -22.07 -17.78 -8.60
N VAL A 44 -22.65 -17.68 -7.39
CA VAL A 44 -22.06 -16.89 -6.29
C VAL A 44 -20.62 -17.33 -6.01
N GLU A 45 -20.36 -18.62 -6.09
CA GLU A 45 -19.02 -19.17 -5.88
C GLU A 45 -18.04 -18.78 -6.99
N GLN A 46 -18.44 -18.90 -8.26
CA GLN A 46 -17.62 -18.49 -9.40
C GLN A 46 -17.32 -16.98 -9.35
N PHE A 47 -18.35 -16.19 -9.09
CA PHE A 47 -18.22 -14.74 -8.93
C PHE A 47 -17.29 -14.39 -7.75
N GLY A 48 -17.44 -15.08 -6.62
CA GLY A 48 -16.56 -14.96 -5.47
C GLY A 48 -15.10 -15.25 -5.85
N ARG A 49 -14.82 -16.37 -6.50
CA ARG A 49 -13.45 -16.73 -6.89
C ARG A 49 -12.80 -15.70 -7.83
N VAL A 50 -13.57 -15.11 -8.74
CA VAL A 50 -13.06 -14.14 -9.73
C VAL A 50 -12.93 -12.73 -9.14
N PHE A 51 -13.94 -12.26 -8.40
CA PHE A 51 -14.04 -10.85 -7.98
C PHE A 51 -13.77 -10.60 -6.50
N THR A 52 -13.70 -11.64 -5.67
CA THR A 52 -13.41 -11.54 -4.21
C THR A 52 -12.04 -12.06 -3.82
N HIS A 53 -11.08 -12.10 -4.76
CA HIS A 53 -9.68 -12.33 -4.40
C HIS A 53 -9.25 -11.25 -3.39
N LYS A 54 -9.01 -11.70 -2.15
CA LYS A 54 -9.01 -11.04 -0.82
C LYS A 54 -8.95 -9.50 -0.70
N ARG A 55 -8.26 -8.77 -1.59
CA ARG A 55 -8.11 -7.29 -1.56
C ARG A 55 -8.82 -6.54 -2.69
N HIS A 56 -9.21 -7.21 -3.78
CA HIS A 56 -9.80 -6.55 -4.95
C HIS A 56 -11.13 -5.85 -4.63
N SER A 57 -12.04 -6.54 -3.94
CA SER A 57 -13.34 -5.96 -3.54
C SER A 57 -13.16 -4.79 -2.57
N ILE A 58 -12.17 -4.87 -1.66
CA ILE A 58 -11.85 -3.78 -0.72
C ILE A 58 -11.35 -2.55 -1.50
N ALA A 59 -10.49 -2.73 -2.51
CA ALA A 59 -10.02 -1.65 -3.36
C ALA A 59 -11.16 -0.97 -4.14
N ILE A 60 -12.14 -1.74 -4.65
CA ILE A 60 -13.33 -1.19 -5.31
C ILE A 60 -14.17 -0.36 -4.33
N VAL A 61 -14.45 -0.89 -3.14
CA VAL A 61 -15.23 -0.18 -2.12
C VAL A 61 -14.55 1.13 -1.71
N ALA A 62 -13.24 1.10 -1.45
CA ALA A 62 -12.47 2.28 -1.08
C ALA A 62 -12.43 3.32 -2.21
N ASN A 63 -12.28 2.88 -3.47
CA ASN A 63 -12.32 3.78 -4.63
C ASN A 63 -13.65 4.51 -4.74
N ILE A 64 -14.77 3.78 -4.59
CA ILE A 64 -16.11 4.38 -4.62
C ILE A 64 -16.27 5.34 -3.43
N ALA A 65 -15.87 4.94 -2.22
CA ALA A 65 -15.97 5.77 -1.02
C ALA A 65 -15.19 7.09 -1.16
N MET A 66 -13.95 7.04 -1.66
CA MET A 66 -13.13 8.23 -1.93
C MET A 66 -13.79 9.17 -2.94
N ARG A 67 -14.34 8.64 -4.04
CA ARG A 67 -15.07 9.45 -5.02
C ARG A 67 -16.31 10.11 -4.42
N ARG A 68 -17.03 9.43 -3.53
CA ARG A 68 -18.21 9.97 -2.82
C ARG A 68 -17.82 11.07 -1.84
N ALA A 69 -16.67 10.95 -1.20
CA ALA A 69 -16.08 11.98 -0.35
C ALA A 69 -15.44 13.15 -1.13
N GLY A 70 -15.53 13.17 -2.47
CA GLY A 70 -14.92 14.21 -3.31
C GLY A 70 -13.40 14.06 -3.53
N ARG A 71 -12.77 13.03 -2.97
CA ARG A 71 -11.32 12.76 -3.07
C ARG A 71 -10.98 11.91 -4.29
N ARG A 72 -11.23 12.44 -5.49
CA ARG A 72 -11.08 11.71 -6.76
C ARG A 72 -9.64 11.25 -7.04
N ASP A 73 -8.67 12.09 -6.73
CA ASP A 73 -7.26 11.79 -6.98
C ASP A 73 -6.77 10.69 -6.05
N ASP A 74 -7.15 10.73 -4.78
CA ASP A 74 -6.87 9.64 -3.83
C ASP A 74 -7.57 8.33 -4.26
N ALA A 75 -8.77 8.40 -4.85
CA ALA A 75 -9.42 7.20 -5.38
C ALA A 75 -8.57 6.52 -6.47
N LEU A 76 -8.01 7.30 -7.40
CA LEU A 76 -7.10 6.80 -8.43
C LEU A 76 -5.83 6.22 -7.80
N LEU A 77 -5.24 6.97 -6.87
CA LEU A 77 -4.04 6.59 -6.14
C LEU A 77 -4.17 5.24 -5.43
N LEU A 78 -5.27 5.01 -4.71
CA LEU A 78 -5.53 3.73 -4.04
C LEU A 78 -5.57 2.56 -5.03
N MET A 79 -6.06 2.78 -6.25
CA MET A 79 -6.11 1.76 -7.28
C MET A 79 -4.72 1.49 -7.88
N ASP A 80 -3.89 2.52 -8.03
CA ASP A 80 -2.53 2.37 -8.55
C ASP A 80 -1.63 1.65 -7.53
N ILE A 81 -1.75 1.98 -6.24
CA ILE A 81 -1.08 1.24 -5.17
C ILE A 81 -1.53 -0.22 -5.15
N TYR A 82 -2.83 -0.48 -5.25
CA TYR A 82 -3.35 -1.85 -5.29
C TYR A 82 -2.78 -2.62 -6.49
N LYS A 83 -2.83 -2.07 -7.70
CA LYS A 83 -2.30 -2.73 -8.90
C LYS A 83 -0.80 -3.00 -8.79
N ALA A 84 -0.04 -2.08 -8.20
CA ALA A 84 1.38 -2.28 -7.94
C ALA A 84 1.61 -3.43 -6.96
N SER A 85 0.83 -3.51 -5.87
CA SER A 85 1.02 -4.52 -4.83
C SER A 85 0.60 -5.94 -5.23
N VAL A 86 -0.24 -6.08 -6.25
CA VAL A 86 -0.61 -7.41 -6.79
C VAL A 86 0.02 -7.72 -8.14
N GLY A 87 0.93 -6.87 -8.64
CA GLY A 87 1.65 -7.09 -9.90
C GLY A 87 0.78 -7.04 -11.16
N ILE A 88 -0.36 -6.33 -11.13
CA ILE A 88 -1.33 -6.25 -12.25
C ILE A 88 -1.12 -4.96 -13.08
N ALA A 89 -0.15 -4.11 -12.74
CA ALA A 89 0.13 -2.89 -13.50
C ALA A 89 0.54 -3.25 -14.95
N PRO A 90 -0.20 -2.78 -15.98
CA PRO A 90 0.02 -3.18 -17.38
C PRO A 90 1.36 -2.72 -17.95
N HIS A 91 2.00 -1.74 -17.31
CA HIS A 91 3.38 -1.36 -17.55
C HIS A 91 4.03 -1.03 -16.22
N THR A 92 4.98 -1.86 -15.80
CA THR A 92 5.84 -1.55 -14.65
C THR A 92 7.16 -1.05 -15.22
N PRO A 93 7.42 0.27 -15.24
CA PRO A 93 8.71 0.77 -15.71
C PRO A 93 9.82 0.14 -14.85
N PRO A 94 10.94 -0.28 -15.46
CA PRO A 94 12.06 -0.81 -14.71
C PRO A 94 12.56 0.27 -13.74
N ILE A 95 12.74 -0.10 -12.48
CA ILE A 95 13.44 0.74 -11.51
C ILE A 95 14.92 0.67 -11.89
N HIS A 96 15.56 1.81 -12.11
CA HIS A 96 16.99 1.84 -12.41
C HIS A 96 17.81 1.75 -11.11
N THR A 97 19.05 1.27 -11.22
CA THR A 97 20.01 1.26 -10.12
C THR A 97 20.19 2.67 -9.54
N GLY A 98 20.22 2.77 -8.21
CA GLY A 98 20.33 4.05 -7.50
C GLY A 98 19.02 4.86 -7.41
N ILE A 99 17.88 4.29 -7.82
CA ILE A 99 16.55 4.91 -7.63
C ILE A 99 15.80 4.20 -6.50
N GLY A 100 15.42 4.98 -5.47
CA GLY A 100 14.62 4.53 -4.34
C GLY A 100 15.36 3.63 -3.34
N THR A 101 16.59 3.21 -3.64
CA THR A 101 17.46 2.41 -2.77
C THR A 101 18.93 2.61 -3.16
N LEU A 102 19.87 2.11 -2.37
CA LEU A 102 21.30 2.12 -2.72
C LEU A 102 21.58 1.13 -3.86
N PRO A 103 22.62 1.38 -4.68
CA PRO A 103 23.02 0.47 -5.75
C PRO A 103 23.25 -0.97 -5.29
N GLU A 104 23.86 -1.20 -4.13
CA GLU A 104 24.10 -2.57 -3.61
C GLU A 104 22.82 -3.34 -3.27
N HIS A 105 21.76 -2.65 -2.88
CA HIS A 105 20.48 -3.27 -2.52
C HIS A 105 19.51 -3.34 -3.70
N HIS A 106 19.94 -2.92 -4.90
CA HIS A 106 19.07 -2.84 -6.06
C HIS A 106 18.41 -4.17 -6.43
N ASN A 107 19.10 -5.29 -6.25
CA ASN A 107 18.60 -6.61 -6.62
C ASN A 107 17.77 -7.29 -5.50
N ASP A 108 17.56 -6.64 -4.35
CA ASP A 108 16.71 -7.19 -3.30
C ASP A 108 15.22 -7.16 -3.73
N PRO A 109 14.53 -8.32 -3.80
CA PRO A 109 13.16 -8.38 -4.30
C PRO A 109 12.17 -7.59 -3.44
N LEU A 110 12.32 -7.58 -2.11
CA LEU A 110 11.42 -6.90 -1.20
C LEU A 110 11.61 -5.38 -1.29
N VAL A 111 12.85 -4.94 -1.41
CA VAL A 111 13.19 -3.54 -1.67
C VAL A 111 12.57 -3.08 -2.99
N GLN A 112 12.75 -3.84 -4.06
CA GLN A 112 12.19 -3.50 -5.38
C GLN A 112 10.65 -3.42 -5.36
N ASP A 113 9.98 -4.31 -4.63
CA ASP A 113 8.54 -4.28 -4.51
C ASP A 113 8.05 -3.06 -3.71
N ALA A 114 8.68 -2.76 -2.58
CA ALA A 114 8.39 -1.56 -1.80
C ALA A 114 8.63 -0.27 -2.59
N VAL A 115 9.76 -0.15 -3.30
CA VAL A 115 10.06 1.01 -4.16
C VAL A 115 8.99 1.18 -5.24
N ARG A 116 8.55 0.09 -5.87
CA ARG A 116 7.50 0.11 -6.89
C ARG A 116 6.17 0.60 -6.33
N ILE A 117 5.76 0.09 -5.18
CA ILE A 117 4.52 0.47 -4.50
C ILE A 117 4.54 1.96 -4.14
N LEU A 118 5.63 2.44 -3.53
CA LEU A 118 5.76 3.85 -3.12
C LEU A 118 5.81 4.79 -4.34
N THR A 119 6.47 4.37 -5.42
CA THR A 119 6.50 5.13 -6.68
C THR A 119 5.12 5.18 -7.33
N ALA A 120 4.35 4.08 -7.30
CA ALA A 120 2.97 4.05 -7.78
C ALA A 120 2.04 4.96 -6.94
N ALA A 121 2.41 5.22 -5.69
CA ALA A 121 1.76 6.23 -4.85
C ALA A 121 2.20 7.67 -5.17
N GLY A 122 2.93 7.90 -6.26
CA GLY A 122 3.41 9.22 -6.66
C GLY A 122 4.44 9.82 -5.70
N LEU A 123 5.03 9.00 -4.83
CA LEU A 123 6.05 9.47 -3.90
C LEU A 123 7.41 9.54 -4.61
N PRO A 124 8.21 10.60 -4.38
CA PRO A 124 9.49 10.75 -5.06
C PRO A 124 10.53 9.80 -4.41
N PRO A 125 11.13 8.87 -5.18
CA PRO A 125 12.25 8.10 -4.69
C PRO A 125 13.51 8.99 -4.57
N ILE A 126 14.46 8.60 -3.72
CA ILE A 126 15.81 9.13 -3.81
C ILE A 126 16.43 8.80 -5.17
N HIS A 127 17.33 9.65 -5.64
CA HIS A 127 18.27 9.31 -6.71
C HIS A 127 19.69 9.42 -6.14
N THR A 128 20.49 8.37 -6.26
CA THR A 128 21.84 8.30 -5.70
C THR A 128 22.78 7.53 -6.63
N ASP A 129 24.06 7.88 -6.63
CA ASP A 129 25.14 7.09 -7.27
C ASP A 129 25.79 6.09 -6.30
N GLY A 130 25.29 5.99 -5.08
CA GLY A 130 25.85 5.18 -3.98
C GLY A 130 26.82 5.95 -3.07
N VAL A 131 27.28 7.13 -3.50
CA VAL A 131 28.19 7.99 -2.72
C VAL A 131 27.53 9.33 -2.39
N HIS A 132 26.74 9.87 -3.31
CA HIS A 132 26.08 11.16 -3.20
C HIS A 132 24.59 11.06 -3.50
N GLU A 133 23.79 11.80 -2.72
CA GLU A 133 22.41 12.06 -3.06
C GLU A 133 22.33 13.05 -4.24
N LEU A 134 21.74 12.61 -5.35
CA LEU A 134 21.49 13.42 -6.55
C LEU A 134 20.12 14.10 -6.49
N ARG A 135 19.13 13.43 -5.90
CA ARG A 135 17.79 13.99 -5.62
C ARG A 135 17.23 13.42 -4.31
N PRO A 136 16.62 14.26 -3.46
CA PRO A 136 15.99 13.80 -2.23
C PRO A 136 14.69 13.05 -2.52
N GLY A 137 14.30 12.18 -1.59
CA GLY A 137 13.08 11.40 -1.66
C GLY A 137 13.07 10.30 -0.60
N PHE A 138 12.23 9.29 -0.80
CA PHE A 138 12.26 8.10 0.06
C PHE A 138 13.39 7.15 -0.35
N GLN A 139 13.99 6.51 0.65
CA GLN A 139 14.98 5.44 0.46
C GLN A 139 14.50 4.19 1.17
N VAL A 140 14.42 3.08 0.44
CA VAL A 140 14.12 1.77 0.98
C VAL A 140 15.43 1.03 1.23
N LEU A 141 15.54 0.43 2.41
CA LEU A 141 16.68 -0.35 2.86
C LEU A 141 16.21 -1.76 3.24
N PRO A 142 16.95 -2.81 2.87
CA PRO A 142 16.69 -4.16 3.37
C PRO A 142 16.99 -4.27 4.87
N ALA A 143 16.44 -5.30 5.52
CA ALA A 143 16.83 -5.69 6.86
C ALA A 143 18.08 -6.60 6.80
N ASP A 144 19.26 -5.99 6.69
CA ASP A 144 20.53 -6.70 6.48
C ASP A 144 21.05 -7.49 7.69
N CYS A 145 20.39 -7.42 8.85
CA CYS A 145 20.82 -8.15 10.05
C CYS A 145 20.49 -9.65 10.04
N GLY A 146 19.71 -10.14 9.07
CA GLY A 146 19.29 -11.56 9.00
C GLY A 146 18.29 -11.98 10.09
N GLU A 147 18.08 -11.17 11.12
CA GLU A 147 17.17 -11.41 12.25
C GLU A 147 15.72 -10.99 11.97
N LEU A 148 15.48 -10.23 10.90
CA LEU A 148 14.18 -9.63 10.57
C LEU A 148 13.77 -9.95 9.11
N PRO A 149 13.58 -11.23 8.75
CA PRO A 149 13.19 -11.58 7.39
C PRO A 149 11.83 -10.99 7.03
N GLY A 150 11.70 -10.52 5.80
CA GLY A 150 10.48 -9.88 5.31
C GLY A 150 10.37 -8.39 5.62
N PHE A 151 11.25 -7.83 6.47
CA PHE A 151 11.24 -6.40 6.77
C PHE A 151 12.07 -5.60 5.77
N VAL A 152 11.55 -4.42 5.45
CA VAL A 152 12.30 -3.32 4.84
C VAL A 152 12.08 -2.05 5.65
N PHE A 153 13.04 -1.14 5.58
CA PHE A 153 13.00 0.15 6.23
C PHE A 153 12.86 1.26 5.19
N ILE A 154 12.06 2.28 5.51
CA ILE A 154 11.89 3.46 4.66
C ILE A 154 12.45 4.66 5.43
N ALA A 155 13.46 5.31 4.85
CA ALA A 155 14.02 6.52 5.39
C ALA A 155 13.06 7.71 5.24
N PRO A 156 13.04 8.64 6.21
CA PRO A 156 12.17 9.81 6.14
C PRO A 156 12.57 10.73 4.98
N ASP A 157 11.57 11.17 4.21
CA ASP A 157 11.74 12.17 3.15
C ASP A 157 11.55 13.59 3.71
N PRO A 158 12.53 14.49 3.55
CA PRO A 158 12.40 15.90 3.95
C PRO A 158 11.15 16.61 3.40
N GLY A 159 10.65 16.19 2.24
CA GLY A 159 9.46 16.72 1.57
C GLY A 159 8.13 16.17 2.10
N ALA A 160 8.11 15.26 3.07
CA ALA A 160 6.89 14.58 3.53
C ALA A 160 5.84 15.53 4.11
N LYS A 161 6.27 16.50 4.93
CA LYS A 161 5.37 17.45 5.59
C LYS A 161 4.59 18.34 4.63
N GLY A 162 5.14 18.60 3.44
CA GLY A 162 4.50 19.44 2.42
C GLY A 162 3.44 18.71 1.59
N ARG A 163 3.38 17.38 1.66
CA ARG A 163 2.45 16.57 0.86
C ARG A 163 1.10 16.42 1.56
N THR A 164 0.03 16.48 0.77
CA THR A 164 -1.36 16.31 1.23
C THR A 164 -2.00 15.08 0.60
N GLY A 165 -3.22 14.75 1.02
CA GLY A 165 -3.95 13.58 0.50
C GLY A 165 -3.61 12.29 1.22
N PHE A 166 -3.95 11.15 0.62
CA PHE A 166 -3.82 9.83 1.24
C PHE A 166 -2.36 9.46 1.56
N ALA A 167 -1.44 9.75 0.63
CA ALA A 167 0.00 9.52 0.81
C ALA A 167 0.74 10.76 1.36
N GLY A 168 0.02 11.72 1.94
CA GLY A 168 0.55 12.97 2.46
C GLY A 168 1.05 12.87 3.90
N GLY A 169 1.86 13.85 4.31
CA GLY A 169 2.44 13.96 5.64
C GLY A 169 3.50 12.90 5.97
N ASP A 170 3.99 12.96 7.20
CA ASP A 170 5.09 12.11 7.68
C ASP A 170 4.73 10.60 7.63
N LEU A 171 3.46 10.25 7.83
CA LEU A 171 2.98 8.87 7.83
C LEU A 171 2.42 8.40 6.48
N GLY A 172 2.52 9.22 5.42
CA GLY A 172 2.00 8.89 4.10
C GLY A 172 2.58 7.57 3.55
N TYR A 173 3.87 7.32 3.79
CA TYR A 173 4.54 6.07 3.45
C TYR A 173 3.91 4.85 4.13
N LEU A 174 3.65 4.94 5.43
CA LEU A 174 3.01 3.87 6.19
C LEU A 174 1.57 3.64 5.74
N ALA A 175 0.84 4.70 5.40
CA ALA A 175 -0.51 4.59 4.86
C ALA A 175 -0.50 3.84 3.52
N VAL A 176 0.43 4.17 2.63
CA VAL A 176 0.63 3.48 1.34
C VAL A 176 0.97 2.01 1.55
N MET A 177 1.97 1.70 2.37
CA MET A 177 2.40 0.31 2.60
C MET A 177 1.31 -0.52 3.27
N ARG A 178 0.59 0.04 4.26
CA ARG A 178 -0.57 -0.62 4.88
C ARG A 178 -1.68 -0.89 3.85
N TRP A 179 -1.95 0.06 2.95
CA TRP A 179 -2.92 -0.10 1.87
C TRP A 179 -2.46 -1.10 0.79
N ALA A 180 -1.16 -1.20 0.53
CA ALA A 180 -0.60 -2.24 -0.33
C ALA A 180 -0.71 -3.63 0.32
N GLY A 181 -0.80 -3.68 1.66
CA GLY A 181 -1.05 -4.88 2.44
C GLY A 181 0.09 -5.34 3.31
N TRP A 182 1.15 -4.54 3.37
CA TRP A 182 2.29 -4.78 4.22
C TRP A 182 1.94 -4.47 5.68
N GLY A 183 2.55 -5.22 6.59
CA GLY A 183 2.50 -4.93 8.02
C GLY A 183 3.31 -3.67 8.27
N VAL A 184 2.89 -2.82 9.20
CA VAL A 184 3.59 -1.56 9.50
C VAL A 184 3.79 -1.40 10.99
N ILE A 185 4.99 -0.97 11.38
CA ILE A 185 5.30 -0.54 12.75
C ILE A 185 5.12 0.97 12.79
N THR A 186 4.31 1.45 13.74
CA THR A 186 4.01 2.88 13.88
C THR A 186 4.85 3.57 14.95
N GLU A 187 5.54 2.78 15.76
CA GLU A 187 6.50 3.20 16.76
C GLU A 187 7.72 3.86 16.09
N ALA A 188 8.26 4.90 16.73
CA ALA A 188 9.43 5.58 16.24
C ALA A 188 10.67 4.66 16.34
N LEU A 189 11.31 4.39 15.20
CA LEU A 189 12.57 3.66 15.17
C LEU A 189 13.77 4.62 15.22
N PRO A 190 14.95 4.14 15.62
CA PRO A 190 16.19 4.90 15.52
C PRO A 190 16.38 5.50 14.13
N GLY A 191 16.85 6.75 14.07
CA GLY A 191 17.04 7.47 12.80
C GLY A 191 15.75 7.93 12.11
N GLY A 192 14.58 7.76 12.75
CA GLY A 192 13.29 8.15 12.16
C GLY A 192 12.83 7.24 11.03
N LEU A 193 13.38 6.02 10.95
CA LEU A 193 13.01 5.02 9.96
C LEU A 193 11.58 4.52 10.19
N TYR A 194 10.93 4.14 9.11
CA TYR A 194 9.66 3.42 9.14
C TYR A 194 9.90 1.95 8.78
N ALA A 195 9.47 1.02 9.62
CA ALA A 195 9.58 -0.41 9.30
C ALA A 195 8.26 -0.95 8.76
N VAL A 196 8.38 -1.74 7.68
CA VAL A 196 7.26 -2.42 7.06
C VAL A 196 7.64 -3.88 6.76
N CYS A 197 6.68 -4.79 6.94
CA CYS A 197 6.86 -6.23 6.79
C CYS A 197 6.04 -6.74 5.60
N HIS A 198 6.70 -7.47 4.71
CA HIS A 198 6.09 -8.05 3.53
C HIS A 198 4.96 -9.02 3.91
N PRO A 199 3.82 -9.04 3.17
CA PRO A 199 2.67 -9.90 3.48
C PRO A 199 3.00 -11.37 3.71
N ASP A 200 3.95 -11.92 2.96
CA ASP A 200 4.35 -13.33 3.06
C ASP A 200 5.05 -13.69 4.39
N TYR A 201 5.42 -12.69 5.19
CA TYR A 201 6.15 -12.86 6.46
C TYR A 201 5.34 -12.40 7.68
N GLN A 202 4.08 -11.96 7.50
CA GLN A 202 3.26 -11.40 8.58
C GLN A 202 2.91 -12.40 9.69
N ASP A 203 2.83 -13.69 9.36
CA ASP A 203 2.49 -14.75 10.33
C ASP A 203 3.70 -15.19 11.17
N ASN A 204 4.92 -14.84 10.77
CA ASN A 204 6.16 -15.09 11.53
C ASN A 204 7.22 -13.99 11.29
N PRO A 205 6.96 -12.75 11.74
CA PRO A 205 7.82 -11.61 11.44
C PRO A 205 9.14 -11.62 12.23
N PHE A 206 9.20 -12.35 13.35
CA PHE A 206 10.39 -12.48 14.18
C PHE A 206 10.68 -13.97 14.41
N PRO A 207 11.28 -14.68 13.44
CA PRO A 207 11.61 -16.07 13.63
C PRO A 207 12.58 -16.22 14.81
N ALA A 208 12.39 -17.28 15.60
CA ALA A 208 13.33 -17.62 16.65
C ALA A 208 14.74 -17.77 16.05
N ALA A 209 15.74 -17.14 16.68
CA ALA A 209 17.13 -17.27 16.25
C ALA A 209 17.47 -18.75 16.15
N THR A 210 17.86 -19.21 14.96
CA THR A 210 18.43 -20.54 14.77
C THR A 210 19.81 -20.53 15.41
N SER A 211 19.89 -21.02 16.64
CA SER A 211 21.12 -21.32 17.38
C SER A 211 21.99 -22.35 16.67
#